data_AF-A0A382ISB6-F1
#
_entry.id   AF-A0A382ISB6-F1
#
_cell.length_a   1.000
_cell.length_b   1.000
_cell.length_c   1.000
_cell.angle_alpha   90.00
_cell.angle_beta   90.00
_cell.angle_gamma   90.00
#
_symmetry.space_group_name_H-M   'P 1'
#
loop_
_entity.id
_entity.type
_entity.pdbx_description
1 polymer ?
#
loop_
_entity_poly.entity_id
_entity_poly.type
_entity_poly.pdbx_seq_one_letter_code
_entity_poly.pdbx_strand_id
1 'polypeptide(L)' 'MKARAKELGLNDVRINASQCLDRCELGPTVVIYPEGVWYRCQTKQDIDEVLQTHLVEGSRVRRLMLMPDE' A
#
# COMPACT_ATOMS: atom_id res chain seq x y z
N MET A 1 -1.52 1.51 -10.12
CA MET A 1 -2.27 0.88 -9.00
C MET A 1 -3.58 0.24 -9.45
N LYS A 2 -4.66 0.98 -9.80
CA LYS A 2 -5.96 0.35 -10.17
C LYS A 2 -5.88 -0.66 -11.33
N ALA A 3 -5.24 -0.28 -12.44
CA ALA A 3 -5.03 -1.18 -13.58
C ALA A 3 -4.25 -2.44 -13.17
N ARG A 4 -3.15 -2.25 -12.44
CA ARG A 4 -2.33 -3.35 -11.92
C ARG A 4 -3.11 -4.30 -11.00
N ALA A 5 -3.91 -3.77 -10.08
CA ALA A 5 -4.72 -4.60 -9.19
C ALA A 5 -5.73 -5.46 -9.97
N LYS A 6 -6.31 -4.91 -11.05
CA LYS A 6 -7.18 -5.66 -11.96
C LYS A 6 -6.42 -6.77 -12.70
N GLU A 7 -5.21 -6.50 -13.19
CA GLU A 7 -4.34 -7.51 -13.81
C GLU A 7 -3.98 -8.66 -12.86
N LEU A 8 -3.81 -8.34 -11.57
CA LEU A 8 -3.53 -9.33 -10.52
C LEU A 8 -4.79 -10.09 -10.04
N GLY A 9 -5.97 -9.78 -10.57
CA GLY A 9 -7.22 -10.46 -10.19
C GLY A 9 -7.80 -10.06 -8.83
N LEU A 10 -7.37 -8.92 -8.26
CA LEU A 10 -7.85 -8.39 -6.99
C LEU A 10 -9.24 -7.75 -7.16
N ASN A 11 -10.29 -8.56 -7.17
CA ASN A 11 -11.67 -8.13 -7.44
C ASN A 11 -12.43 -7.63 -6.20
N ASP A 12 -11.96 -7.97 -5.00
CA ASP A 12 -12.54 -7.63 -3.70
C ASP A 12 -11.80 -6.48 -2.99
N VAL A 13 -10.82 -5.85 -3.67
CA VAL A 13 -10.05 -4.74 -3.15
C VAL A 13 -10.55 -3.41 -3.71
N ARG A 14 -10.81 -2.44 -2.83
CA ARG A 14 -11.12 -1.06 -3.21
C ARG A 14 -9.88 -0.18 -3.10
N ILE A 15 -9.47 0.42 -4.22
CA ILE A 15 -8.41 1.43 -4.26
C ILE A 15 -9.02 2.82 -4.44
N ASN A 16 -8.74 3.72 -3.51
CA ASN A 16 -9.18 5.11 -3.57
C ASN A 16 -8.01 6.05 -3.29
N ALA A 17 -8.10 7.30 -3.78
CA ALA A 17 -7.14 8.34 -3.44
C ALA A 17 -7.61 9.00 -2.13
N SER A 18 -6.81 8.92 -1.08
CA SER A 18 -7.10 9.67 0.15
C SER A 18 -6.63 11.12 0.02
N GLN A 19 -7.15 11.96 0.90
CA GLN A 19 -6.55 13.26 1.19
C GLN A 19 -5.48 13.10 2.29
N CYS A 20 -5.14 14.18 2.98
CA CYS A 20 -4.24 14.15 4.13
C CYS A 20 -4.74 13.14 5.18
N LEU A 21 -3.83 12.28 5.65
CA LEU A 21 -4.04 11.35 6.76
C LEU A 21 -3.03 11.60 7.89
N ASP A 22 -2.63 12.85 8.08
CA ASP A 22 -1.76 13.33 9.16
C ASP A 22 -0.33 12.75 9.18
N ARG A 23 0.16 12.30 8.01
CA ARG A 23 1.51 11.74 7.81
C ARG A 23 2.26 12.41 6.67
N CYS A 24 2.16 13.74 6.57
CA CYS A 24 2.70 14.52 5.47
C CYS A 24 4.22 14.34 5.28
N GLU A 25 4.98 14.31 6.38
CA GLU A 25 6.44 14.22 6.35
C GLU A 25 6.96 12.86 5.84
N LEU A 26 6.13 11.83 5.94
CA LEU A 26 6.44 10.47 5.48
C LEU A 26 5.90 10.21 4.06
N GLY A 27 5.29 11.22 3.43
CA GLY A 27 4.68 11.11 2.11
C GLY A 27 5.66 10.70 1.00
N PRO A 28 5.17 10.10 -0.09
CA PRO A 28 3.80 9.59 -0.30
C PRO A 28 3.53 8.28 0.47
N THR A 29 2.37 8.20 1.12
CA THR A 29 1.96 7.06 1.96
C THR A 29 0.75 6.31 1.40
N VAL A 30 0.66 5.02 1.75
CA VAL A 30 -0.46 4.14 1.46
C VAL A 30 -0.84 3.41 2.74
N VAL A 31 -2.14 3.26 3.01
CA VAL A 31 -2.65 2.45 4.13
C VAL A 31 -3.54 1.34 3.60
N ILE A 32 -3.38 0.14 4.14
CA ILE A 32 -4.19 -1.04 3.82
C ILE A 32 -5.06 -1.40 5.01
N TYR A 33 -6.38 -1.41 4.79
CA TYR A 33 -7.40 -1.83 5.75
C TYR A 33 -7.92 -3.24 5.40
N PRO A 34 -8.39 -4.03 6.39
CA PRO A 34 -8.65 -3.66 7.79
C PRO A 34 -7.40 -3.67 8.71
N GLU A 35 -6.26 -4.10 8.20
CA GLU A 35 -5.06 -4.36 9.01
C GLU A 35 -4.36 -3.10 9.54
N GLY A 36 -4.67 -1.92 8.99
CA GLY A 36 -4.08 -0.65 9.43
C GLY A 36 -2.59 -0.52 9.10
N VAL A 37 -2.12 -1.22 8.07
CA VAL A 37 -0.69 -1.26 7.73
C VAL A 37 -0.34 -0.10 6.80
N TRP A 38 0.71 0.61 7.16
CA TRP A 38 1.20 1.77 6.43
C TRP A 38 2.45 1.45 5.63
N TYR A 39 2.50 1.98 4.42
CA TYR A 39 3.65 1.92 3.54
C TYR A 39 4.03 3.30 3.04
N ARG A 40 5.33 3.53 2.86
CA ARG A 40 5.88 4.65 2.11
C ARG A 40 6.38 4.15 0.77
N CYS A 41 5.66 4.47 -0.30
CA CYS A 41 5.96 3.96 -1.64
C CYS A 41 6.39 5.09 -2.56
N GLN A 42 7.69 5.18 -2.85
CA GLN A 42 8.25 6.29 -3.63
C GLN A 42 8.15 6.06 -5.14
N THR A 43 8.05 4.79 -5.56
CA THR A 43 8.05 4.40 -6.97
C THR A 43 6.82 3.56 -7.32
N LYS A 44 6.56 3.39 -8.63
CA LYS A 44 5.50 2.48 -9.10
C LYS A 44 5.84 1.03 -8.78
N GLN A 45 7.11 0.67 -8.81
CA GLN A 45 7.61 -0.66 -8.48
C GLN A 45 7.34 -1.01 -7.01
N ASP A 46 7.48 -0.04 -6.10
CA ASP A 46 7.10 -0.24 -4.69
C ASP A 46 5.61 -0.56 -4.55
N ILE A 47 4.75 0.10 -5.34
CA ILE A 47 3.32 -0.21 -5.37
C ILE A 47 3.08 -1.62 -5.91
N ASP A 48 3.75 -2.00 -6.99
CA ASP A 48 3.59 -3.32 -7.60
C ASP A 48 4.01 -4.44 -6.64
N GLU A 49 5.11 -4.24 -5.88
CA GLU A 49 5.55 -5.15 -4.82
C GLU A 49 4.54 -5.22 -3.67
N VAL A 50 4.01 -4.08 -3.21
CA VAL A 50 2.97 -4.08 -2.16
C VAL A 50 1.71 -4.82 -2.62
N LEU A 51 1.24 -4.60 -3.85
CA LEU A 51 0.07 -5.31 -4.36
C LEU A 51 0.32 -6.82 -4.43
N GLN A 52 1.49 -7.24 -4.91
CA GLN A 52 1.85 -8.66 -5.01
C GLN A 52 2.06 -9.29 -3.63
N THR A 53 3.00 -8.80 -2.83
CA THR A 53 3.39 -9.43 -1.58
C THR A 53 2.34 -9.28 -0.49
N HIS A 54 1.67 -8.12 -0.39
CA HIS A 54 0.65 -7.92 0.65
C HIS A 54 -0.69 -8.50 0.24
N LEU A 55 -1.24 -8.09 -0.90
CA LEU A 55 -2.62 -8.43 -1.24
C LEU A 55 -2.77 -9.80 -1.91
N VAL A 56 -1.78 -10.24 -2.71
CA VAL A 56 -1.85 -11.56 -3.37
C VAL A 56 -1.27 -12.65 -2.46
N GLU A 57 -0.11 -12.42 -1.87
CA GLU A 57 0.61 -13.44 -1.08
C GLU A 57 0.29 -13.41 0.43
N GLY A 58 -0.40 -12.38 0.92
CA GLY A 58 -0.75 -12.26 2.35
C GLY A 58 0.44 -11.95 3.27
N SER A 59 1.57 -11.50 2.73
CA SER A 59 2.81 -11.17 3.44
C SER A 59 3.01 -9.66 3.60
N ARG A 60 4.20 -9.20 4.03
CA ARG A 60 4.50 -7.78 4.28
C ARG A 60 5.81 -7.34 3.66
N VAL A 61 5.79 -6.19 3.02
CA VAL A 61 6.99 -5.58 2.42
C VAL A 61 7.71 -4.74 3.47
N ARG A 62 8.46 -5.39 4.38
CA ARG A 62 9.05 -4.73 5.57
C ARG A 62 9.88 -3.49 5.28
N ARG A 63 10.61 -3.46 4.15
CA ARG A 63 11.45 -2.31 3.76
C ARG A 63 10.65 -1.02 3.46
N LEU A 64 9.35 -1.17 3.14
CA LEU A 64 8.45 -0.07 2.80
C LEU A 64 7.52 0.29 3.96
N MET A 65 7.45 -0.53 5.00
CA MET A 65 6.51 -0.32 6.10
C MET A 65 6.90 0.92 6.91
N LEU A 66 5.89 1.67 7.33
CA LEU A 66 6.02 2.68 8.37
C LEU A 66 5.63 2.05 9.70
N MET A 67 6.52 2.11 10.68
CA MET A 67 6.26 1.60 12.02
C MET A 67 5.37 2.57 12.82
N PRO A 68 4.62 2.09 13.83
CA PRO A 68 3.74 2.94 14.63
C PRO A 68 4.45 4.11 15.34
N ASP A 69 5.74 3.95 15.62
CA ASP A 69 6.57 4.93 16.34
C ASP A 69 7.29 5.91 15.39
N GLU A 70 7.07 5.79 14.09
CA GLU A 70 7.56 6.69 13.02
C GLU A 70 6.44 7.62 12.54
#